data_AF-A0A9D1IME1-F1
#
_entry.id   AF-A0A9D1IME1-F1
#
_cell.length_a   1.000
_cell.length_b   1.000
_cell.length_c   1.000
_cell.angle_alpha   90.00
_cell.angle_beta   90.00
_cell.angle_gamma   90.00
#
_symmetry.space_group_name_H-M   'P 1'
#
loop_
_entity.id
_entity.type
_entity.pdbx_description
1 polymer ?
#
loop_
_entity_poly.entity_id
_entity_poly.type
_entity_poly.pdbx_seq_one_letter_code
_entity_poly.pdbx_strand_id
1 'polypeptide(L)'
;MRPAIFGIGCMLSVAMFSSCFTGIENTGHISEKDVEKARAGERTAEDAYLDSIVPAPYASWQEGKQFYVTDNNIRLIFTPQADSLQGSTLRYVGSESFRQIDNTEEAVLVFSDGQREYRYDTGKTFRELEETPAQYLVPFMTDMDFVEQVDSMLRGKELYIKTSDWRRPDGTAERGVRYVAVRVTDVTPGDAVYPFYVAFECDGRNSGVFMSSATSSVRNMTFGKLFSFSDIRKHYRSISDDNWKLIVNGKVKKGMTKEECSLSLGAPRTIDRMPARAGLYERWVYVNGVMLVFENGLLTQYRQ
;
A
#
# COMPACT_ATOMS: atom_id res chain seq x y z
N MET A 1 -92.62 0.39 5.01
CA MET A 1 -92.73 0.92 6.38
C MET A 1 -91.97 0.00 7.32
N ARG A 2 -90.95 0.50 8.02
CA ARG A 2 -90.35 -0.18 9.19
C ARG A 2 -91.21 0.08 10.43
N PRO A 3 -91.26 -0.85 11.40
CA PRO A 3 -90.30 -0.89 12.52
C PRO A 3 -89.69 -2.31 12.72
N ALA A 4 -88.41 -2.49 13.10
CA ALA A 4 -87.79 -2.35 14.43
C ALA A 4 -88.37 -3.40 15.42
N ILE A 5 -87.63 -4.31 16.06
CA ILE A 5 -86.67 -4.11 17.17
C ILE A 5 -86.06 -5.48 17.59
N PHE A 6 -84.77 -5.47 17.92
CA PHE A 6 -83.95 -6.35 18.80
C PHE A 6 -83.65 -7.82 18.46
N GLY A 7 -82.34 -8.14 18.51
CA GLY A 7 -81.87 -9.42 19.04
C GLY A 7 -80.47 -9.86 18.59
N ILE A 8 -79.48 -9.65 19.49
CA ILE A 8 -78.44 -10.63 19.91
C ILE A 8 -77.37 -11.07 18.88
N GLY A 9 -76.09 -10.98 19.27
CA GLY A 9 -75.09 -11.92 18.75
C GLY A 9 -73.61 -11.52 18.87
N CYS A 10 -72.96 -12.03 19.93
CA CYS A 10 -71.53 -12.39 20.02
C CYS A 10 -70.44 -11.40 19.57
N MET A 11 -69.84 -10.70 20.53
CA MET A 11 -68.53 -10.08 20.38
C MET A 11 -67.48 -11.03 20.98
N LEU A 12 -66.71 -11.71 20.12
CA LEU A 12 -65.62 -12.59 20.50
C LEU A 12 -64.39 -11.76 20.88
N SER A 13 -64.05 -11.82 22.16
CA SER A 13 -62.83 -11.30 22.77
C SER A 13 -61.62 -12.19 22.43
N VAL A 14 -60.63 -11.63 21.73
CA VAL A 14 -59.28 -12.21 21.62
C VAL A 14 -58.35 -11.34 22.47
N ALA A 15 -57.94 -11.88 23.62
CA ALA A 15 -56.92 -11.30 24.47
C ALA A 15 -55.54 -11.51 23.82
N MET A 16 -54.90 -10.43 23.40
CA MET A 16 -53.48 -10.45 23.06
C MET A 16 -52.66 -10.34 24.35
N PHE A 17 -51.91 -11.40 24.66
CA PHE A 17 -50.91 -11.38 25.72
C PHE A 17 -49.76 -10.46 25.30
N SER A 18 -49.68 -9.27 25.90
CA SER A 18 -48.46 -8.45 25.92
C SER A 18 -47.46 -9.10 26.88
N SER A 19 -46.48 -9.81 26.34
CA SER A 19 -45.29 -10.17 27.10
C SER A 19 -44.33 -8.98 27.07
N CYS A 20 -44.05 -8.42 28.24
CA CYS A 20 -42.96 -7.45 28.43
C CYS A 20 -41.64 -8.17 28.22
N PHE A 21 -41.08 -8.06 27.01
CA PHE A 21 -39.69 -8.42 26.75
C PHE A 21 -38.82 -7.26 27.23
N THR A 22 -38.35 -7.30 28.47
CA THR A 22 -37.18 -6.50 28.86
C THR A 22 -35.95 -7.20 28.28
N GLY A 23 -35.69 -6.95 27.01
CA GLY A 23 -34.41 -7.25 26.39
C GLY A 23 -33.36 -6.36 27.03
N ILE A 24 -32.65 -6.88 28.02
CA ILE A 24 -31.31 -6.41 28.35
C ILE A 24 -30.50 -6.67 27.09
N GLU A 25 -30.32 -5.64 26.27
CA GLU A 25 -29.36 -5.66 25.17
C GLU A 25 -27.99 -5.86 25.82
N ASN A 26 -27.56 -7.12 25.80
CA ASN A 26 -26.16 -7.48 25.96
C ASN A 26 -25.40 -6.66 24.92
N THR A 27 -24.74 -5.58 25.36
CA THR A 27 -23.77 -4.87 24.54
C THR A 27 -22.72 -5.93 24.19
N GLY A 28 -22.87 -6.53 23.01
CA GLY A 28 -22.06 -7.65 22.58
C GLY A 28 -20.60 -7.29 22.81
N HIS A 29 -19.87 -8.18 23.48
CA HIS A 29 -18.48 -7.99 23.82
C HIS A 29 -17.71 -7.61 22.55
N ILE A 30 -17.37 -6.32 22.40
CA ILE A 30 -16.60 -5.82 21.27
C ILE A 30 -15.23 -6.53 21.36
N SER A 31 -14.94 -7.41 20.42
CA SER A 31 -13.65 -8.08 20.40
C SER A 31 -12.58 -7.12 19.87
N GLU A 32 -11.32 -7.32 20.22
CA GLU A 32 -10.21 -6.55 19.61
C GLU A 32 -10.22 -6.67 18.08
N LYS A 33 -10.72 -7.78 17.52
CA LYS A 33 -10.94 -7.92 16.08
C LYS A 33 -12.03 -7.01 15.54
N ASP A 34 -13.07 -6.71 16.31
CA ASP A 34 -14.10 -5.76 15.90
C ASP A 34 -13.57 -4.33 15.98
N VAL A 35 -12.68 -4.03 16.95
CA VAL A 35 -11.96 -2.75 17.04
C VAL A 35 -10.93 -2.62 15.91
N GLU A 36 -10.15 -3.65 15.61
CA GLU A 36 -9.20 -3.70 14.50
C GLU A 36 -9.92 -3.59 13.16
N LYS A 37 -11.07 -4.26 12.98
CA LYS A 37 -11.88 -4.21 11.77
C LYS A 37 -12.60 -2.87 11.61
N ALA A 38 -13.00 -2.23 12.72
CA ALA A 38 -13.52 -0.86 12.72
C ALA A 38 -12.42 0.17 12.39
N ARG A 39 -11.22 0.04 12.99
CA ARG A 39 -10.06 0.89 12.69
C ARG A 39 -9.46 0.66 11.30
N ALA A 40 -9.55 -0.56 10.77
CA ALA A 40 -9.11 -0.89 9.41
C ALA A 40 -9.92 -0.17 8.31
N GLY A 41 -11.07 0.43 8.66
CA GLY A 41 -11.85 1.29 7.76
C GLY A 41 -11.54 2.79 7.87
N GLU A 42 -10.85 3.23 8.93
CA GLU A 42 -10.49 4.63 9.12
C GLU A 42 -9.14 4.90 8.46
N ARG A 43 -9.15 5.70 7.38
CA ARG A 43 -7.94 6.17 6.69
C ARG A 43 -7.05 6.88 7.70
N THR A 44 -5.85 6.36 7.93
CA THR A 44 -4.91 6.95 8.89
C THR A 44 -4.26 8.23 8.34
N ALA A 45 -3.64 9.03 9.22
CA ALA A 45 -2.87 10.19 8.79
C ALA A 45 -1.71 9.78 7.85
N GLU A 46 -1.08 8.63 8.12
CA GLU A 46 -0.07 8.07 7.24
C GLU A 46 -0.66 7.64 5.88
N ASP A 47 -1.84 7.02 5.85
CA ASP A 47 -2.47 6.66 4.56
C ASP A 47 -2.80 7.90 3.73
N ALA A 48 -3.18 9.00 4.38
CA ALA A 48 -3.52 10.27 3.75
C ALA A 48 -2.30 11.08 3.27
N TYR A 49 -1.10 10.77 3.77
CA TYR A 49 0.01 11.73 3.81
C TYR A 49 0.49 12.21 2.44
N LEU A 50 0.59 11.29 1.48
CA LEU A 50 1.11 11.57 0.13
C LEU A 50 0.03 11.58 -0.95
N ASP A 51 -1.26 11.49 -0.58
CA ASP A 51 -2.35 11.34 -1.55
C ASP A 51 -2.59 12.59 -2.41
N SER A 52 -2.17 13.76 -1.92
CA SER A 52 -2.24 15.01 -2.68
C SER A 52 -1.13 15.13 -3.73
N ILE A 53 -0.07 14.33 -3.62
CA ILE A 53 1.05 14.38 -4.57
C ILE A 53 0.67 13.52 -5.77
N VAL A 54 0.51 14.18 -6.92
CA VAL A 54 0.18 13.53 -8.18
C VAL A 54 1.08 14.07 -9.30
N PRO A 55 1.42 13.27 -10.31
CA PRO A 55 2.20 13.76 -11.44
C PRO A 55 1.45 14.84 -12.21
N ALA A 56 2.21 15.78 -12.79
CA ALA A 56 1.63 16.90 -13.51
C ALA A 56 0.92 16.43 -14.80
N PRO A 57 -0.31 16.89 -15.09
CA PRO A 57 -1.02 16.52 -16.31
C PRO A 57 -0.31 17.04 -17.56
N TYR A 58 -0.52 16.38 -18.70
CA TYR A 58 0.13 16.74 -19.97
C TYR A 58 0.01 18.23 -20.30
N ALA A 59 -1.17 18.82 -20.13
CA ALA A 59 -1.44 20.23 -20.43
C ALA A 59 -0.56 21.23 -19.63
N SER A 60 0.06 20.78 -18.55
CA SER A 60 0.95 21.61 -17.72
C SER A 60 2.44 21.40 -18.03
N TRP A 61 2.78 20.45 -18.89
CA TRP A 61 4.18 20.16 -19.22
C TRP A 61 4.80 21.34 -19.96
N GLN A 62 6.05 21.64 -19.60
CA GLN A 62 6.86 22.67 -20.22
C GLN A 62 8.13 22.04 -20.76
N GLU A 63 8.71 22.68 -21.78
CA GLU A 63 10.03 22.32 -22.28
C GLU A 63 11.04 22.25 -21.12
N GLY A 64 11.86 21.21 -21.11
CA GLY A 64 12.87 20.96 -20.08
C GLY A 64 12.40 20.07 -18.93
N LYS A 65 11.09 19.73 -18.83
CA LYS A 65 10.59 18.77 -17.84
C LYS A 65 11.37 17.45 -17.92
N GLN A 66 11.75 16.90 -16.76
CA GLN A 66 12.67 15.77 -16.70
C GLN A 66 11.99 14.45 -16.36
N PHE A 67 12.45 13.38 -17.01
CA PHE A 67 11.97 12.03 -16.82
C PHE A 67 13.15 11.06 -16.70
N TYR A 68 13.15 10.24 -15.65
CA TYR A 68 14.17 9.20 -15.45
C TYR A 68 13.75 7.88 -16.07
N VAL A 69 14.62 7.27 -16.86
CA VAL A 69 14.34 5.99 -17.53
C VAL A 69 14.59 4.82 -16.58
N THR A 70 13.50 4.17 -16.17
CA THR A 70 13.54 3.03 -15.23
C THR A 70 13.81 1.69 -15.92
N ASP A 71 13.47 1.57 -17.21
CA ASP A 71 13.56 0.30 -17.95
C ASP A 71 14.02 0.52 -19.41
N ASN A 72 14.94 -0.33 -19.88
CA ASN A 72 15.49 -0.27 -21.23
C ASN A 72 14.49 -0.62 -22.35
N ASN A 73 13.30 -1.15 -22.02
CA ASN A 73 12.20 -1.33 -22.96
C ASN A 73 11.72 0.00 -23.56
N ILE A 74 12.13 1.16 -23.02
CA ILE A 74 11.95 2.46 -23.66
C ILE A 74 12.45 2.50 -25.12
N ARG A 75 13.48 1.71 -25.46
CA ARG A 75 13.99 1.62 -26.84
C ARG A 75 12.97 1.09 -27.84
N LEU A 76 11.93 0.40 -27.38
CA LEU A 76 10.89 -0.19 -28.23
C LEU A 76 9.89 0.86 -28.73
N ILE A 77 9.81 2.02 -28.06
CA ILE A 77 8.83 3.07 -28.36
C ILE A 77 9.45 4.33 -28.98
N PHE A 78 10.78 4.45 -28.96
CA PHE A 78 11.49 5.62 -29.45
C PHE A 78 12.01 5.46 -30.87
N THR A 79 11.91 6.55 -31.63
CA THR A 79 12.53 6.73 -32.94
C THR A 79 13.48 7.94 -32.92
N PRO A 80 14.77 7.79 -33.27
CA PRO A 80 15.46 6.52 -33.57
C PRO A 80 15.57 5.63 -32.32
N GLN A 81 15.80 4.34 -32.53
CA GLN A 81 16.08 3.42 -31.42
C GLN A 81 17.41 3.76 -30.75
N ALA A 82 17.48 3.53 -29.44
CA ALA A 82 18.69 3.65 -28.64
C ALA A 82 19.11 2.28 -28.11
N ASP A 83 20.42 2.05 -27.94
CA ASP A 83 20.93 0.77 -27.40
C ASP A 83 20.50 0.57 -25.94
N SER A 84 20.76 1.58 -25.10
CA SER A 84 20.35 1.63 -23.71
C SER A 84 20.20 3.08 -23.24
N LEU A 85 19.09 3.37 -22.56
CA LEU A 85 18.81 4.65 -21.90
C LEU A 85 18.49 4.49 -20.41
N GLN A 86 18.38 3.26 -19.90
CA GLN A 86 18.09 3.00 -18.49
C GLN A 86 19.13 3.68 -17.59
N GLY A 87 18.63 4.36 -16.55
CA GLY A 87 19.45 5.16 -15.66
C GLY A 87 19.75 6.57 -16.15
N SER A 88 19.34 6.93 -17.37
CA SER A 88 19.48 8.29 -17.88
C SER A 88 18.25 9.15 -17.57
N THR A 89 18.44 10.46 -17.59
CA THR A 89 17.37 11.45 -17.48
C THR A 89 17.17 12.12 -18.82
N LEU A 90 15.95 12.05 -19.33
CA LEU A 90 15.54 12.69 -20.57
C LEU A 90 14.77 13.97 -20.27
N ARG A 91 14.95 14.98 -21.13
CA ARG A 91 14.19 16.24 -21.09
C ARG A 91 13.09 16.20 -22.14
N TYR A 92 11.88 16.56 -21.76
CA TYR A 92 10.79 16.84 -22.70
C TYR A 92 11.13 18.09 -23.50
N VAL A 93 11.14 17.96 -24.83
CA VAL A 93 11.42 19.07 -25.76
C VAL A 93 10.12 19.72 -26.19
N GLY A 94 9.08 18.91 -26.44
CA GLY A 94 7.80 19.38 -26.92
C GLY A 94 7.00 18.26 -27.56
N SER A 95 5.93 18.65 -28.25
CA SER A 95 5.06 17.73 -28.97
C SER A 95 4.89 18.15 -30.42
N GLU A 96 4.91 17.18 -31.32
CA GLU A 96 4.67 17.34 -32.75
C GLU A 96 3.32 16.70 -33.12
N SER A 97 2.70 17.15 -34.20
CA SER A 97 1.52 16.49 -34.81
C SER A 97 1.99 15.57 -35.94
N PHE A 98 1.60 14.30 -35.88
CA PHE A 98 1.80 13.35 -36.97
C PHE A 98 0.45 13.01 -37.60
N ARG A 99 0.36 13.22 -38.92
CA ARG A 99 -0.89 13.00 -39.66
C ARG A 99 -0.90 11.60 -40.27
N GLN A 100 -1.88 10.80 -39.85
CA GLN A 100 -2.14 9.47 -40.38
C GLN A 100 -2.83 9.52 -41.75
N ILE A 101 -2.86 8.37 -42.44
CA ILE A 101 -3.47 8.22 -43.78
C ILE A 101 -4.99 8.50 -43.76
N ASP A 102 -5.64 8.22 -42.63
CA ASP A 102 -7.06 8.48 -42.39
C ASP A 102 -7.35 9.95 -42.00
N ASN A 103 -6.33 10.82 -42.08
CA ASN A 103 -6.37 12.24 -41.75
C ASN A 103 -6.43 12.56 -40.25
N THR A 104 -6.32 11.56 -39.37
CA THR A 104 -6.20 11.73 -37.91
C THR A 104 -4.85 12.36 -37.56
N GLU A 105 -4.83 13.29 -36.61
CA GLU A 105 -3.62 13.92 -36.08
C GLU A 105 -3.28 13.36 -34.71
N GLU A 106 -2.17 12.64 -34.63
CA GLU A 106 -1.66 12.03 -33.41
C GLU A 106 -0.53 12.86 -32.81
N ALA A 107 -0.46 12.89 -31.49
CA ALA A 107 0.56 13.58 -30.74
C ALA A 107 1.83 12.71 -30.66
N VAL A 108 2.94 13.25 -31.14
CA VAL A 108 4.28 12.67 -30.97
C VAL A 108 5.01 13.46 -29.90
N LEU A 109 5.45 12.79 -28.84
CA LEU A 109 6.22 13.43 -27.77
C LEU A 109 7.72 13.35 -28.09
N VAL A 110 8.41 14.48 -27.95
CA VAL A 110 9.84 14.59 -28.23
C VAL A 110 10.61 14.71 -26.93
N PHE A 111 11.62 13.85 -26.76
CA PHE A 111 12.52 13.83 -25.61
C PHE A 111 13.98 13.95 -26.06
N SER A 112 14.85 14.47 -25.20
CA SER A 112 16.29 14.55 -25.48
C SER A 112 17.15 14.13 -24.29
N ASP A 113 18.23 13.41 -24.57
CA ASP A 113 19.33 13.15 -23.62
C ASP A 113 20.42 14.26 -23.63
N GLY A 114 20.23 15.30 -24.45
CA GLY A 114 21.19 16.37 -24.70
C GLY A 114 22.16 16.13 -25.86
N GLN A 115 22.22 14.91 -26.40
CA GLN A 115 22.99 14.59 -27.60
C GLN A 115 22.08 14.30 -28.80
N ARG A 116 20.94 13.66 -28.55
CA ARG A 116 19.97 13.21 -29.54
C ARG A 116 18.56 13.53 -29.09
N GLU A 117 17.66 13.55 -30.05
CA GLU A 117 16.22 13.61 -29.82
C GLU A 117 15.58 12.28 -30.15
N TYR A 118 14.57 11.93 -29.37
CA TYR A 118 13.79 10.70 -29.45
C TYR A 118 12.32 11.06 -29.59
N ARG A 119 11.67 10.48 -30.59
CA ARG A 119 10.24 10.63 -30.85
C ARG A 119 9.49 9.43 -30.30
N TYR A 120 8.49 9.68 -29.48
CA TYR A 120 7.53 8.70 -29.00
C TYR A 120 6.18 8.96 -29.65
N ASP A 121 5.80 8.05 -30.54
CA ASP A 121 4.46 8.02 -31.09
C ASP A 121 3.49 7.48 -30.03
N THR A 122 2.59 8.34 -29.57
CA THR A 122 1.66 7.99 -28.49
C THR A 122 0.48 7.14 -28.98
N GLY A 123 0.23 7.11 -30.30
CA GLY A 123 -0.99 6.54 -30.88
C GLY A 123 -2.28 7.21 -30.37
N LYS A 124 -2.19 8.49 -29.94
CA LYS A 124 -3.30 9.26 -29.37
C LYS A 124 -3.36 10.64 -29.99
N THR A 125 -4.56 11.18 -30.14
CA THR A 125 -4.76 12.60 -30.42
C THR A 125 -4.35 13.46 -29.22
N PHE A 126 -4.10 14.76 -29.43
CA PHE A 126 -3.83 15.70 -28.33
C PHE A 126 -4.93 15.70 -27.26
N ARG A 127 -6.19 15.60 -27.67
CA ARG A 127 -7.33 15.55 -26.73
C ARG A 127 -7.29 14.31 -25.85
N GLU A 128 -7.05 13.14 -26.45
CA GLU A 128 -6.93 11.88 -25.69
C GLU A 128 -5.70 11.88 -24.77
N LEU A 129 -4.64 12.58 -25.17
CA LEU A 129 -3.45 12.76 -24.36
C LEU A 129 -3.73 13.64 -23.13
N GLU A 130 -4.49 14.73 -23.28
CA GLU A 130 -4.94 15.58 -22.16
C GLU A 130 -5.85 14.84 -21.18
N GLU A 131 -6.68 13.91 -21.66
CA GLU A 131 -7.57 13.08 -20.85
C GLU A 131 -6.86 11.87 -20.21
N THR A 132 -5.67 11.51 -20.70
CA THR A 132 -4.89 10.38 -20.18
C THR A 132 -4.30 10.73 -18.79
N PRO A 133 -4.50 9.88 -17.76
CA PRO A 133 -3.86 10.09 -16.47
C PRO A 133 -2.33 10.15 -16.59
N ALA A 134 -1.73 11.14 -15.93
CA ALA A 134 -0.32 11.50 -16.13
C ALA A 134 0.65 10.33 -15.91
N GLN A 135 0.36 9.43 -14.97
CA GLN A 135 1.16 8.24 -14.67
C GLN A 135 1.20 7.19 -15.81
N TYR A 136 0.37 7.33 -16.83
CA TYR A 136 0.30 6.44 -18.00
C TYR A 136 0.73 7.11 -19.30
N LEU A 137 1.18 8.37 -19.25
CA LEU A 137 1.59 9.11 -20.44
C LEU A 137 2.93 8.63 -21.00
N VAL A 138 3.89 8.33 -20.12
CA VAL A 138 5.27 8.01 -20.49
C VAL A 138 5.67 6.65 -19.93
N PRO A 139 5.59 5.57 -20.74
CA PRO A 139 5.96 4.26 -20.26
C PRO A 139 7.48 4.18 -20.01
N PHE A 140 7.88 3.32 -19.07
CA PHE A 140 9.29 3.07 -18.70
C PHE A 140 10.04 4.28 -18.13
N MET A 141 9.33 5.36 -17.79
CA MET A 141 9.91 6.57 -17.24
C MET A 141 9.19 7.02 -15.98
N THR A 142 9.93 7.66 -15.08
CA THR A 142 9.40 8.31 -13.87
C THR A 142 9.55 9.82 -14.01
N ASP A 143 8.48 10.56 -13.73
CA ASP A 143 8.48 12.02 -13.66
C ASP A 143 9.36 12.51 -12.49
N MET A 144 10.40 13.29 -12.79
CA MET A 144 11.34 13.77 -11.77
C MET A 144 10.73 14.83 -10.84
N ASP A 145 9.79 15.65 -11.31
CA ASP A 145 9.11 16.62 -10.45
C ASP A 145 8.22 15.90 -9.42
N PHE A 146 7.73 14.72 -9.79
CA PHE A 146 6.95 13.88 -8.88
C PHE A 146 7.82 13.25 -7.80
N VAL A 147 9.02 12.79 -8.16
CA VAL A 147 10.03 12.31 -7.20
C VAL A 147 10.45 13.42 -6.25
N GLU A 148 10.77 14.60 -6.78
CA GLU A 148 11.20 15.77 -5.98
C GLU A 148 10.13 16.21 -4.99
N GLN A 149 8.86 16.21 -5.37
CA GLN A 149 7.77 16.53 -4.44
C GLN A 149 7.72 15.54 -3.27
N VAL A 150 7.85 14.24 -3.54
CA VAL A 150 7.88 13.23 -2.47
C VAL A 150 9.15 13.35 -1.62
N ASP A 151 10.29 13.63 -2.24
CA ASP A 151 11.54 13.89 -1.54
C ASP A 151 11.40 15.07 -0.57
N SER A 152 10.88 16.21 -1.03
CA SER A 152 10.65 17.40 -0.20
C SER A 152 9.74 17.11 1.00
N MET A 153 8.81 16.16 0.86
CA MET A 153 7.90 15.74 1.90
C MET A 153 8.52 14.73 2.87
N LEU A 154 9.59 14.02 2.52
CA LEU A 154 10.14 12.93 3.35
C LEU A 154 11.55 13.18 3.85
N ARG A 155 12.41 13.88 3.09
CA ARG A 155 13.81 14.09 3.40
C ARG A 155 14.00 14.69 4.79
N GLY A 156 14.91 14.09 5.56
CA GLY A 156 15.25 14.52 6.91
C GLY A 156 14.24 14.12 7.99
N LYS A 157 13.11 13.50 7.64
CA LYS A 157 12.16 13.02 8.65
C LYS A 157 12.69 11.79 9.37
N GLU A 158 12.44 11.75 10.67
CA GLU A 158 12.50 10.53 11.47
C GLU A 158 11.13 9.84 11.41
N LEU A 159 11.13 8.58 10.97
CA LEU A 159 9.94 7.76 10.79
C LEU A 159 10.17 6.37 11.37
N TYR A 160 9.11 5.62 11.64
CA TYR A 160 9.20 4.24 12.10
C TYR A 160 8.90 3.27 10.96
N ILE A 161 9.90 2.53 10.51
CA ILE A 161 9.75 1.56 9.41
C ILE A 161 8.89 0.37 9.88
N LYS A 162 7.90 -0.05 9.10
CA LYS A 162 6.98 -1.16 9.42
C LYS A 162 7.38 -2.48 8.78
N THR A 163 8.27 -2.46 7.80
CA THR A 163 8.71 -3.64 7.05
C THR A 163 10.19 -3.95 7.26
N SER A 164 10.52 -5.24 7.19
CA SER A 164 11.90 -5.75 7.16
C SER A 164 12.43 -6.00 5.74
N ASP A 165 11.61 -5.74 4.71
CA ASP A 165 11.95 -5.99 3.30
C ASP A 165 12.80 -4.85 2.72
N TRP A 166 13.98 -4.63 3.31
CA TRP A 166 14.87 -3.55 2.91
C TRP A 166 15.57 -3.86 1.58
N ARG A 167 16.04 -2.81 0.94
CA ARG A 167 16.70 -2.82 -0.36
C ARG A 167 17.92 -1.92 -0.32
N ARG A 168 19.00 -2.34 -0.97
CA ARG A 168 20.14 -1.46 -1.28
C ARG A 168 19.78 -0.51 -2.42
N PRO A 169 20.60 0.54 -2.66
CA PRO A 169 20.39 1.46 -3.76
C PRO A 169 20.37 0.79 -5.15
N ASP A 170 21.07 -0.33 -5.31
CA ASP A 170 21.07 -1.13 -6.54
C ASP A 170 19.82 -2.04 -6.69
N GLY A 171 18.87 -1.96 -5.75
CA GLY A 171 17.66 -2.78 -5.71
C GLY A 171 17.85 -4.18 -5.13
N THR A 172 19.07 -4.57 -4.72
CA THR A 172 19.29 -5.88 -4.13
C THR A 172 18.66 -5.98 -2.75
N ALA A 173 18.15 -7.18 -2.41
CA ALA A 173 17.56 -7.43 -1.11
C ALA A 173 18.60 -7.31 0.01
N GLU A 174 18.20 -6.67 1.10
CA GLU A 174 18.99 -6.56 2.32
C GLU A 174 18.15 -6.97 3.53
N ARG A 175 18.80 -7.60 4.51
CA ARG A 175 18.13 -8.01 5.75
C ARG A 175 17.82 -6.79 6.60
N GLY A 176 16.54 -6.40 6.63
CA GLY A 176 16.03 -5.32 7.45
C GLY A 176 15.51 -5.76 8.82
N VAL A 177 15.11 -4.76 9.59
CA VAL A 177 14.34 -4.87 10.82
C VAL A 177 13.08 -4.00 10.71
N ARG A 178 12.10 -4.22 11.59
CA ARG A 178 10.84 -3.46 11.61
C ARG A 178 10.61 -2.79 12.95
N TYR A 179 9.73 -1.79 12.95
CA TYR A 179 9.30 -0.98 14.08
C TYR A 179 10.42 -0.19 14.77
N VAL A 180 11.49 0.13 14.03
CA VAL A 180 12.59 0.97 14.51
C VAL A 180 12.52 2.34 13.86
N ALA A 181 13.07 3.35 14.53
CA ALA A 181 13.24 4.67 13.95
C ALA A 181 14.29 4.61 12.83
N VAL A 182 14.01 5.28 11.72
CA VAL A 182 14.91 5.49 10.60
C VAL A 182 14.85 6.95 10.20
N ARG A 183 15.96 7.49 9.71
CA ARG A 183 16.01 8.87 9.20
C ARG A 183 16.07 8.84 7.69
N VAL A 184 15.06 9.38 7.02
CA VAL A 184 15.04 9.47 5.56
C VAL A 184 16.13 10.41 5.08
N THR A 185 16.97 9.93 4.17
CA THR A 185 18.12 10.68 3.64
C THR A 185 17.81 11.29 2.28
N ASP A 186 17.05 10.57 1.45
CA ASP A 186 16.71 10.95 0.08
C ASP A 186 15.54 10.13 -0.44
N VAL A 187 14.84 10.64 -1.45
CA VAL A 187 13.94 9.87 -2.31
C VAL A 187 14.40 10.02 -3.76
N THR A 188 14.77 8.91 -4.37
CA THR A 188 15.22 8.85 -5.77
C THR A 188 14.20 8.13 -6.64
N PRO A 189 14.34 8.16 -7.98
CA PRO A 189 13.57 7.28 -8.85
C PRO A 189 13.76 5.82 -8.44
N GLY A 190 12.66 5.07 -8.42
CA GLY A 190 12.64 3.65 -8.10
C GLY A 190 12.87 2.76 -9.31
N ASP A 191 11.99 1.78 -9.48
CA ASP A 191 12.05 0.79 -10.57
C ASP A 191 10.79 0.87 -11.46
N ALA A 192 10.66 -0.09 -12.39
CA ALA A 192 9.53 -0.15 -13.32
C ALA A 192 8.16 -0.39 -12.65
N VAL A 193 8.14 -0.81 -11.37
CA VAL A 193 6.92 -1.10 -10.61
C VAL A 193 6.61 0.01 -9.62
N TYR A 194 7.64 0.53 -8.95
CA TYR A 194 7.54 1.51 -7.88
C TYR A 194 8.30 2.78 -8.27
N PRO A 195 7.63 3.94 -8.39
CA PRO A 195 8.27 5.16 -8.87
C PRO A 195 9.32 5.72 -7.91
N PHE A 196 9.31 5.31 -6.64
CA PHE A 196 10.18 5.86 -5.61
C PHE A 196 11.05 4.79 -4.96
N TYR A 197 12.31 5.14 -4.74
CA TYR A 197 13.18 4.50 -3.75
C TYR A 197 13.39 5.48 -2.60
N VAL A 198 12.89 5.13 -1.42
CA VAL A 198 13.03 5.94 -0.20
C VAL A 198 14.26 5.44 0.55
N ALA A 199 15.35 6.20 0.50
CA ALA A 199 16.59 5.92 1.19
C ALA A 199 16.52 6.42 2.64
N PHE A 200 17.05 5.64 3.57
CA PHE A 200 17.13 6.00 4.98
C PHE A 200 18.40 5.45 5.62
N GLU A 201 18.78 6.12 6.71
CA GLU A 201 19.83 5.67 7.61
C GLU A 201 19.21 5.03 8.87
N CYS A 202 19.78 3.90 9.30
CA CYS A 202 19.41 3.19 10.52
C CYS A 202 20.64 2.53 11.14
N ASP A 203 21.04 2.97 12.33
CA ASP A 203 22.19 2.47 13.08
C ASP A 203 23.49 2.46 12.24
N GLY A 204 23.74 3.52 11.48
CA GLY A 204 24.91 3.66 10.60
C GLY A 204 24.84 2.85 9.31
N ARG A 205 23.72 2.16 9.04
CA ARG A 205 23.45 1.47 7.77
C ARG A 205 22.59 2.35 6.86
N ASN A 206 23.00 2.48 5.61
CA ASN A 206 22.21 3.12 4.56
C ASN A 206 21.47 2.04 3.78
N SER A 207 20.15 2.08 3.83
CA SER A 207 19.26 1.15 3.16
C SER A 207 18.04 1.91 2.64
N GLY A 208 17.09 1.23 2.03
CA GLY A 208 15.87 1.87 1.58
C GLY A 208 14.75 0.87 1.31
N VAL A 209 13.63 1.41 0.85
CA VAL A 209 12.47 0.63 0.40
C VAL A 209 11.92 1.23 -0.88
N PHE A 210 11.41 0.37 -1.76
CA PHE A 210 10.60 0.82 -2.88
C PHE A 210 9.20 1.19 -2.40
N MET A 211 8.67 2.30 -2.91
CA MET A 211 7.38 2.85 -2.49
C MET A 211 6.47 3.13 -3.69
N SER A 212 5.23 2.66 -3.59
CA SER A 212 4.16 2.99 -4.53
C SER A 212 3.53 4.34 -4.20
N SER A 213 3.05 5.04 -5.22
CA SER A 213 2.24 6.24 -5.05
C SER A 213 0.74 5.91 -4.96
N ALA A 214 -0.08 6.90 -4.60
CA ALA A 214 -1.54 6.78 -4.65
C ALA A 214 -2.09 6.58 -6.08
N THR A 215 -1.37 7.08 -7.09
CA THR A 215 -1.74 7.00 -8.50
C THR A 215 -1.20 5.75 -9.21
N SER A 216 -0.30 5.01 -8.55
CA SER A 216 0.28 3.75 -9.06
C SER A 216 -0.79 2.66 -9.21
N SER A 217 -0.61 1.79 -10.21
CA SER A 217 -1.45 0.61 -10.44
C SER A 217 -1.28 -0.43 -9.32
N VAL A 218 -0.04 -0.61 -8.83
CA VAL A 218 0.31 -1.47 -7.69
C VAL A 218 0.41 -0.62 -6.43
N ARG A 219 -0.44 -0.87 -5.42
CA ARG A 219 -0.53 -0.11 -4.15
C ARG A 219 -0.31 -0.97 -2.90
N ASN A 220 0.63 -1.91 -2.98
CA ASN A 220 1.00 -2.78 -1.87
C ASN A 220 2.08 -2.17 -0.94
N MET A 221 2.82 -1.16 -1.41
CA MET A 221 3.93 -0.52 -0.69
C MET A 221 3.72 1.00 -0.56
N THR A 222 2.55 1.42 -0.07
CA THR A 222 2.25 2.85 0.16
C THR A 222 2.95 3.35 1.42
N PHE A 223 3.07 4.68 1.58
CA PHE A 223 3.68 5.30 2.77
C PHE A 223 3.11 4.74 4.08
N GLY A 224 1.78 4.70 4.25
CA GLY A 224 1.15 4.17 5.46
C GLY A 224 1.40 2.69 5.76
N LYS A 225 1.72 1.89 4.73
CA LYS A 225 2.13 0.49 4.90
C LYS A 225 3.60 0.36 5.27
N LEU A 226 4.44 1.28 4.81
CA LEU A 226 5.89 1.24 4.99
C LEU A 226 6.35 1.97 6.26
N PHE A 227 5.70 3.06 6.64
CA PHE A 227 6.16 3.95 7.70
C PHE A 227 5.03 4.31 8.68
N SER A 228 5.41 4.69 9.91
CA SER A 228 4.57 5.42 10.86
C SER A 228 5.25 6.70 11.30
N PHE A 229 4.46 7.73 11.60
CA PHE A 229 4.95 8.93 12.28
C PHE A 229 5.27 8.70 13.75
N SER A 230 4.76 7.62 14.35
CA SER A 230 4.86 7.37 15.77
C SER A 230 5.44 6.00 16.08
N ASP A 231 6.09 5.90 17.23
CA ASP A 231 6.67 4.67 17.71
C ASP A 231 5.58 3.62 18.00
N ILE A 232 5.53 2.60 17.15
CA ILE A 232 4.57 1.50 17.23
C ILE A 232 4.72 0.74 18.56
N ARG A 233 5.93 0.68 19.15
CA ARG A 233 6.16 0.05 20.46
C ARG A 233 5.26 0.63 21.54
N LYS A 234 4.95 1.92 21.48
CA LYS A 234 4.17 2.63 22.51
C LYS A 234 2.74 2.10 22.64
N HIS A 235 2.22 1.45 21.60
CA HIS A 235 0.90 0.82 21.60
C HIS A 235 0.90 -0.60 22.18
N TYR A 236 2.07 -1.23 22.31
CA TYR A 236 2.23 -2.62 22.77
C TYR A 236 3.04 -2.74 24.05
N ARG A 237 2.70 -1.95 25.08
CA ARG A 237 3.46 -1.88 26.35
C ARG A 237 3.46 -3.18 27.17
N SER A 238 2.49 -4.05 26.92
CA SER A 238 2.37 -5.36 27.58
C SER A 238 3.40 -6.38 27.08
N ILE A 239 3.89 -6.24 25.85
CA ILE A 239 4.91 -7.11 25.26
C ILE A 239 6.24 -6.84 25.97
N SER A 240 6.92 -7.88 26.46
CA SER A 240 8.23 -7.76 27.10
C SER A 240 9.31 -7.25 26.14
N ASP A 241 10.35 -6.59 26.66
CA ASP A 241 11.45 -6.07 25.82
C ASP A 241 12.18 -7.19 25.06
N ASP A 242 12.30 -8.37 25.66
CA ASP A 242 12.92 -9.53 25.00
C ASP A 242 12.05 -10.06 23.85
N ASN A 243 10.73 -10.09 24.02
CA ASN A 243 9.82 -10.46 22.92
C ASN A 243 9.81 -9.38 21.83
N TRP A 244 9.87 -8.10 22.21
CA TRP A 244 9.92 -7.02 21.24
C TRP A 244 11.19 -7.06 20.38
N LYS A 245 12.35 -7.33 20.98
CA LYS A 245 13.60 -7.53 20.23
C LYS A 245 13.47 -8.65 19.20
N LEU A 246 12.74 -9.73 19.51
CA LEU A 246 12.47 -10.80 18.55
C LEU A 246 11.53 -10.33 17.43
N ILE A 247 10.45 -9.61 17.78
CA ILE A 247 9.49 -9.03 16.81
C ILE A 247 10.19 -8.12 15.80
N VAL A 248 11.02 -7.20 16.28
CA VAL A 248 11.81 -6.27 15.45
C VAL A 248 12.68 -7.02 14.43
N ASN A 249 13.20 -8.18 14.83
CA ASN A 249 14.06 -9.04 14.01
C ASN A 249 13.31 -10.11 13.20
N GLY A 250 11.97 -10.10 13.24
CA GLY A 250 11.14 -11.10 12.57
C GLY A 250 11.34 -12.51 13.12
N LYS A 251 11.63 -12.67 14.40
CA LYS A 251 11.86 -13.96 15.07
C LYS A 251 10.74 -14.27 16.06
N VAL A 252 10.49 -15.56 16.26
CA VAL A 252 9.55 -16.06 17.27
C VAL A 252 10.25 -16.97 18.28
N LYS A 253 9.65 -17.13 19.46
CA LYS A 253 10.07 -18.12 20.47
C LYS A 253 8.85 -18.76 21.13
N LYS A 254 9.05 -19.95 21.71
CA LYS A 254 8.02 -20.62 22.51
C LYS A 254 7.51 -19.71 23.62
N GLY A 255 6.20 -19.76 23.86
CA GLY A 255 5.50 -18.93 24.84
C GLY A 255 5.05 -17.57 24.30
N MET A 256 5.44 -17.16 23.08
CA MET A 256 4.91 -15.93 22.48
C MET A 256 3.41 -16.06 22.17
N THR A 257 2.68 -14.97 22.33
CA THR A 257 1.24 -14.92 22.02
C THR A 257 1.01 -14.88 20.51
N LYS A 258 -0.23 -15.11 20.08
CA LYS A 258 -0.63 -14.94 18.68
C LYS A 258 -0.39 -13.51 18.17
N GLU A 259 -0.64 -12.50 19.00
CA GLU A 259 -0.40 -11.09 18.67
C GLU A 259 1.10 -10.83 18.44
N GLU A 260 1.96 -11.29 19.35
CA GLU A 260 3.41 -11.14 19.22
C GLU A 260 3.94 -11.83 17.95
N CYS A 261 3.43 -13.02 17.64
CA CYS A 261 3.78 -13.73 16.40
C CYS A 261 3.28 -13.02 15.14
N SER A 262 2.05 -12.47 15.16
CA SER A 262 1.52 -11.65 14.06
C SER A 262 2.34 -10.38 13.85
N LEU A 263 2.73 -9.67 14.90
CA LEU A 263 3.61 -8.50 14.80
C LEU A 263 4.97 -8.87 14.21
N SER A 264 5.50 -10.03 14.60
CA SER A 264 6.80 -10.52 14.15
C SER A 264 6.81 -11.02 12.70
N LEU A 265 5.77 -11.69 12.22
CA LEU A 265 5.80 -12.40 10.93
C LEU A 265 4.74 -11.91 9.94
N GLY A 266 3.83 -11.05 10.38
CA GLY A 266 2.66 -10.65 9.61
C GLY A 266 1.54 -11.69 9.63
N ALA A 267 0.55 -11.48 8.76
CA ALA A 267 -0.58 -12.39 8.63
C ALA A 267 -0.17 -13.72 7.96
N PRO A 268 -0.58 -14.87 8.51
CA PRO A 268 -0.33 -16.16 7.88
C PRO A 268 -1.19 -16.35 6.62
N ARG A 269 -0.75 -17.22 5.71
CA ARG A 269 -1.51 -17.61 4.52
C ARG A 269 -2.71 -18.49 4.90
N THR A 270 -2.52 -19.38 5.86
CA THR A 270 -3.54 -20.35 6.26
C THR A 270 -3.53 -20.51 7.78
N ILE A 271 -4.74 -20.61 8.35
CA ILE A 271 -4.97 -20.85 9.77
C ILE A 271 -5.87 -22.08 9.89
N ASP A 272 -5.32 -23.17 10.42
CA ASP A 272 -6.08 -24.39 10.73
C ASP A 272 -6.40 -24.42 12.22
N ARG A 273 -7.67 -24.66 12.58
CA ARG A 273 -8.11 -24.78 13.97
C ARG A 273 -8.69 -26.16 14.22
N MET A 274 -8.21 -26.81 15.26
CA MET A 274 -8.63 -28.16 15.64
C MET A 274 -8.99 -28.19 17.13
N PRO A 275 -10.14 -28.78 17.52
CA PRO A 275 -10.40 -29.08 18.92
C PRO A 275 -9.42 -30.15 19.39
N ALA A 276 -8.68 -29.89 20.47
CA ALA A 276 -7.85 -30.90 21.13
C ALA A 276 -8.45 -31.22 22.51
N ARG A 277 -8.14 -32.41 23.05
CA ARG A 277 -8.66 -32.88 24.35
C ARG A 277 -8.31 -31.95 25.52
N ALA A 278 -7.24 -31.14 25.39
CA ALA A 278 -6.71 -30.25 26.42
C ALA A 278 -6.84 -28.75 26.10
N GLY A 279 -7.53 -28.38 25.02
CA GLY A 279 -7.69 -26.97 24.62
C GLY A 279 -7.85 -26.75 23.12
N LEU A 280 -7.74 -25.49 22.71
CA LEU A 280 -7.78 -25.09 21.30
C LEU A 280 -6.38 -25.21 20.69
N TYR A 281 -6.28 -25.99 19.62
CA TYR A 281 -5.08 -26.12 18.79
C TYR A 281 -5.23 -25.26 17.53
N GLU A 282 -4.23 -24.43 17.24
CA GLU A 282 -4.22 -23.56 16.06
C GLU A 282 -2.87 -23.63 15.34
N ARG A 283 -2.88 -23.90 14.03
CA ARG A 283 -1.68 -23.99 13.19
C ARG A 283 -1.69 -22.90 12.14
N TRP A 284 -0.61 -22.14 12.07
CA TRP A 284 -0.41 -21.07 11.08
C TRP A 284 0.65 -21.49 10.07
N VAL A 285 0.37 -21.28 8.79
CA VAL A 285 1.31 -21.55 7.69
C VAL A 285 1.53 -20.28 6.89
N TYR A 286 2.79 -19.91 6.70
CA TYR A 286 3.21 -18.74 5.93
C TYR A 286 3.66 -19.12 4.52
N VAL A 287 3.67 -18.15 3.60
CA VAL A 287 4.01 -18.37 2.19
C VAL A 287 5.44 -18.91 2.02
N ASN A 288 6.36 -18.49 2.87
CA ASN A 288 7.76 -18.92 2.88
C ASN A 288 8.00 -20.28 3.57
N GLY A 289 6.93 -21.00 3.95
CA GLY A 289 7.02 -22.31 4.59
C GLY A 289 7.25 -22.27 6.10
N VAL A 290 7.32 -21.08 6.72
CA VAL A 290 7.31 -20.95 8.18
C VAL A 290 6.00 -21.48 8.72
N MET A 291 6.07 -22.22 9.83
CA MET A 291 4.92 -22.82 10.48
C MET A 291 4.96 -22.57 11.98
N LEU A 292 3.84 -22.14 12.54
CA LEU A 292 3.63 -21.94 13.96
C LEU A 292 2.48 -22.82 14.46
N VAL A 293 2.61 -23.34 15.67
CA VAL A 293 1.60 -24.17 16.34
C VAL A 293 1.34 -23.57 17.72
N PHE A 294 0.08 -23.27 17.99
CA PHE A 294 -0.38 -22.66 19.22
C PHE A 294 -1.29 -23.61 19.99
N GLU A 295 -1.11 -23.62 21.31
CA GLU A 295 -2.03 -24.25 22.25
C GLU A 295 -2.46 -23.20 23.26
N ASN A 296 -3.77 -23.06 23.46
CA ASN A 296 -4.35 -22.07 24.39
C ASN A 296 -3.83 -20.63 24.18
N GLY A 297 -3.53 -20.28 22.92
CA GLY A 297 -3.10 -18.95 22.50
C GLY A 297 -1.59 -18.66 22.61
N LEU A 298 -0.79 -19.63 23.07
CA LEU A 298 0.66 -19.51 23.20
C LEU A 298 1.38 -20.42 22.20
N LEU A 299 2.50 -19.93 21.66
CA LEU A 299 3.33 -20.68 20.70
C LEU A 299 4.03 -21.85 21.40
N THR A 300 3.71 -23.08 20.99
CA THR A 300 4.32 -24.31 21.58
C THR A 300 5.37 -24.93 20.66
N GLN A 301 5.16 -24.86 19.35
CA GLN A 301 6.07 -25.40 18.33
C GLN A 301 6.16 -24.47 17.12
N TYR A 302 7.34 -24.38 16.52
CA TYR A 302 7.53 -23.63 15.27
C TYR A 302 8.66 -24.24 14.43
N ARG A 303 8.62 -23.94 13.14
CA ARG A 303 9.71 -24.12 12.18
C ARG A 303 9.90 -22.81 11.45
N GLN A 304 11.07 -22.20 11.63
CA GLN A 304 11.47 -20.93 11.01
C GLN A 304 12.82 -21.10 10.32
#